data_AF-A0A7X7S828-F1
#
_entry.id   AF-A0A7X7S828-F1
#
_cell.length_a   1.000
_cell.length_b   1.000
_cell.length_c   1.000
_cell.angle_alpha   90.00
_cell.angle_beta   90.00
_cell.angle_gamma   90.00
#
_symmetry.space_group_name_H-M   'P 1'
#
loop_
_entity.id
_entity.type
_entity.pdbx_description
1 polymer ?
#
loop_
_entity_poly.entity_id
_entity_poly.type
_entity_poly.pdbx_seq_one_letter_code
_entity_poly.pdbx_strand_id
1 'polypeptide(L)'
;PKETVYQPHYFTGVLIILGSIGIFIAPMIEPVLPQWSNNPFLIMLGSAANAHVLDQMPLFPWLGCFLIGAAIGHTLYAPGLPLAKEEGLFYRLTRPIRFLGRHSLWVYFAHQPIILFTLWLLGKAGIFG
;
A
#
# COMPACT_ATOMS: atom_id res chain seq x y z
N PRO A 1 14.36 -38.06 8.77
CA PRO A 1 13.60 -36.80 8.56
C PRO A 1 14.17 -36.06 7.35
N LYS A 2 13.43 -35.98 6.24
CA LYS A 2 13.88 -35.21 5.07
C LYS A 2 13.88 -33.73 5.45
N GLU A 3 15.05 -33.11 5.54
CA GLU A 3 15.15 -31.65 5.65
C GLU A 3 14.42 -31.04 4.45
N THR A 4 13.34 -30.32 4.71
CA THR A 4 12.63 -29.59 3.67
C THR A 4 13.54 -28.46 3.22
N VAL A 5 14.25 -28.68 2.11
CA VAL A 5 15.05 -27.63 1.46
C VAL A 5 14.11 -26.45 1.21
N TYR A 6 14.37 -25.31 1.86
CA TYR A 6 13.59 -24.09 1.69
C TYR A 6 13.67 -23.65 0.22
N GLN A 7 12.53 -23.70 -0.47
CA GLN A 7 12.41 -23.34 -1.88
C GLN A 7 11.71 -21.96 -1.98
N PRO A 8 12.48 -20.85 -2.06
CA PRO A 8 11.93 -19.49 -1.93
C PRO A 8 10.89 -19.15 -3.00
N HIS A 9 10.97 -19.74 -4.19
CA HIS A 9 10.07 -19.45 -5.30
C HIS A 9 8.62 -19.91 -5.07
N TYR A 10 8.36 -20.97 -4.29
CA TYR A 10 6.98 -21.36 -3.94
C TYR A 10 6.32 -20.32 -3.05
N PHE A 11 7.08 -19.77 -2.08
CA PHE A 11 6.58 -18.73 -1.19
C PHE A 11 6.24 -17.45 -1.96
N THR A 12 7.13 -17.01 -2.86
CA THR A 12 6.84 -15.90 -3.77
C THR A 12 5.59 -16.14 -4.61
N GLY A 13 5.45 -17.35 -5.19
CA GLY A 13 4.29 -17.71 -6.00
C GLY A 13 2.98 -17.60 -5.22
N VAL A 14 2.95 -18.07 -3.97
CA VAL A 14 1.80 -17.95 -3.07
C VAL A 14 1.43 -16.48 -2.84
N LEU A 15 2.41 -15.61 -2.57
CA LEU A 15 2.17 -14.18 -2.36
C LEU A 15 1.56 -13.50 -3.60
N ILE A 16 2.05 -13.82 -4.79
CA ILE A 16 1.54 -13.26 -6.05
C ILE A 16 0.10 -13.73 -6.30
N ILE A 17 -0.19 -15.02 -6.09
CA ILE A 17 -1.52 -15.59 -6.29
C ILE A 17 -2.51 -14.96 -5.31
N LEU A 18 -2.20 -14.97 -4.01
CA LEU A 18 -3.06 -14.36 -2.99
C LEU A 18 -3.23 -12.85 -3.21
N GLY A 19 -2.16 -12.16 -3.61
CA GLY A 19 -2.19 -10.74 -3.90
C GLY A 19 -3.11 -10.40 -5.09
N SER A 20 -2.98 -11.16 -6.19
CA SER A 20 -3.81 -11.01 -7.38
C SER A 20 -5.28 -11.31 -7.07
N ILE A 21 -5.55 -12.36 -6.29
CA ILE A 21 -6.91 -12.70 -5.82
C ILE A 21 -7.47 -11.53 -5.00
N GLY A 22 -6.70 -10.97 -4.06
CA GLY A 22 -7.16 -9.85 -3.23
C GLY A 22 -7.51 -8.60 -4.05
N ILE A 23 -6.76 -8.29 -5.10
CA ILE A 23 -7.07 -7.18 -6.01
C ILE A 23 -8.34 -7.47 -6.81
N PHE A 24 -8.47 -8.70 -7.33
CA PHE A 24 -9.60 -9.08 -8.18
C PHE A 24 -10.92 -9.21 -7.41
N ILE A 25 -10.87 -9.60 -6.14
CA ILE A 25 -12.04 -9.75 -5.27
C ILE A 25 -12.66 -8.40 -4.90
N ALA A 26 -11.86 -7.32 -4.80
CA ALA A 26 -12.33 -6.00 -4.39
C ALA A 26 -13.61 -5.53 -5.13
N PRO A 27 -13.66 -5.48 -6.48
CA PRO A 27 -14.85 -5.05 -7.20
C PRO A 27 -16.05 -6.00 -7.07
N MET A 28 -15.86 -7.25 -6.61
CA MET A 28 -16.95 -8.18 -6.36
C MET A 28 -17.59 -7.98 -4.99
N ILE A 29 -16.82 -7.46 -4.02
CA ILE A 29 -17.28 -7.22 -2.65
C ILE A 29 -17.95 -5.84 -2.52
N GLU A 30 -17.38 -4.81 -3.15
CA GLU A 30 -17.85 -3.42 -3.03
C GLU A 30 -19.37 -3.26 -3.27
N PRO A 31 -20.01 -3.88 -4.27
CA PRO A 31 -21.45 -3.73 -4.52
C PRO A 31 -22.34 -4.41 -3.48
N VAL A 32 -21.80 -5.39 -2.74
CA VAL A 32 -22.53 -6.17 -1.74
C VAL A 32 -22.49 -5.47 -0.37
N LEU A 33 -21.48 -4.63 -0.16
CA LEU A 33 -21.29 -3.91 1.08
C LEU A 33 -22.30 -2.77 1.24
N PRO A 34 -22.85 -2.56 2.45
CA PRO A 34 -23.58 -1.35 2.76
C PRO A 34 -22.68 -0.13 2.55
N GLN A 35 -23.23 0.95 2.00
CA GLN A 35 -22.49 2.21 1.83
C GLN A 35 -21.99 2.76 3.17
N TRP A 36 -22.75 2.58 4.25
CA TRP A 36 -22.43 3.05 5.59
C TRP A 36 -22.60 1.93 6.60
N SER A 37 -21.69 1.86 7.58
CA SER A 37 -21.80 0.89 8.67
C SER A 37 -21.17 1.41 9.96
N ASN A 38 -21.71 0.98 11.10
CA ASN A 38 -21.06 1.10 12.41
C ASN A 38 -20.28 -0.16 12.80
N ASN A 39 -20.34 -1.21 11.98
CA ASN A 39 -19.66 -2.47 12.26
C ASN A 39 -18.19 -2.35 11.80
N PRO A 40 -17.19 -2.49 12.71
CA PRO A 40 -15.78 -2.37 12.36
C PRO A 40 -15.33 -3.32 11.24
N PHE A 41 -15.92 -4.52 11.17
CA PHE A 41 -15.58 -5.50 10.13
C PHE A 41 -16.02 -5.05 8.74
N LEU A 42 -17.22 -4.47 8.62
CA LEU A 42 -17.71 -3.96 7.35
C LEU A 42 -16.92 -2.72 6.92
N ILE A 43 -16.54 -1.86 7.88
CA ILE A 43 -15.69 -0.70 7.61
C ILE A 43 -14.32 -1.14 7.07
N MET A 44 -13.69 -2.13 7.72
CA MET A 44 -12.43 -2.70 7.27
C MET A 44 -12.54 -3.31 5.87
N LEU A 45 -13.70 -3.86 5.51
CA LEU A 45 -13.91 -4.47 4.20
C LEU A 45 -14.21 -3.45 3.09
N GLY A 46 -14.70 -2.25 3.43
CA GLY A 46 -14.96 -1.19 2.46
C GLY A 46 -16.13 -0.25 2.75
N SER A 47 -17.00 -0.56 3.72
CA SER A 47 -18.12 0.32 4.08
C SER A 47 -17.61 1.64 4.67
N ALA A 48 -18.24 2.77 4.35
CA ALA A 48 -17.88 4.04 4.96
C ALA A 48 -18.24 4.04 6.46
N ALA A 49 -17.33 4.51 7.29
CA ALA A 49 -17.62 4.75 8.71
C ALA A 49 -18.51 5.99 8.86
N ASN A 50 -19.43 5.98 9.83
CA ASN A 50 -20.25 7.16 10.15
C ASN A 50 -19.43 8.36 10.68
N ALA A 51 -18.17 8.14 11.06
CA ALA A 51 -17.21 9.20 11.31
C ALA A 51 -16.41 9.48 10.03
N HIS A 52 -16.26 10.75 9.66
CA HIS A 52 -15.42 11.16 8.53
C HIS A 52 -13.94 10.85 8.81
N VAL A 53 -13.49 9.68 8.39
CA VAL A 53 -12.09 9.30 8.38
C VAL A 53 -11.53 9.68 7.02
N LEU A 54 -10.63 10.66 7.00
CA LEU A 54 -10.05 11.19 5.75
C LEU A 54 -9.20 10.16 5.00
N ASP A 55 -8.61 9.21 5.72
CA ASP A 55 -7.71 8.21 5.14
C ASP A 55 -8.14 6.80 5.54
N GLN A 56 -9.35 6.45 5.13
CA GLN A 56 -9.85 5.08 5.27
C GLN A 56 -9.27 4.22 4.15
N MET A 57 -8.38 3.30 4.51
CA MET A 57 -7.80 2.32 3.58
C MET A 57 -8.51 0.97 3.77
N PRO A 58 -9.42 0.57 2.85
CA PRO A 58 -10.09 -0.72 2.95
C PRO A 58 -9.09 -1.88 2.81
N LEU A 59 -9.43 -3.06 3.32
CA LEU A 59 -8.53 -4.21 3.27
C LEU A 59 -8.24 -4.63 1.82
N PHE A 60 -9.27 -4.65 0.98
CA PHE A 60 -9.16 -4.90 -0.46
C PHE A 60 -9.38 -3.60 -1.22
N PRO A 61 -8.62 -3.31 -2.28
CA PRO A 61 -7.57 -4.13 -2.92
C PRO A 61 -6.18 -4.01 -2.27
N TRP A 62 -6.01 -3.14 -1.26
CA TRP A 62 -4.70 -2.71 -0.75
C TRP A 62 -3.84 -3.84 -0.16
N LEU A 63 -4.46 -4.80 0.54
CA LEU A 63 -3.78 -6.02 1.00
C LEU A 63 -3.17 -6.79 -0.19
N GLY A 64 -3.87 -6.84 -1.32
CA GLY A 64 -3.37 -7.50 -2.52
C GLY A 64 -2.12 -6.82 -3.09
N CYS A 65 -2.15 -5.48 -3.19
CA CYS A 65 -0.99 -4.67 -3.56
C CYS A 65 0.18 -4.88 -2.60
N PHE A 66 -0.09 -4.94 -1.28
CA PHE A 66 0.93 -5.22 -0.27
C PHE A 66 1.58 -6.58 -0.45
N LEU A 67 0.80 -7.65 -0.69
CA LEU A 67 1.31 -9.01 -0.89
C LEU A 67 2.16 -9.12 -2.16
N ILE A 68 1.76 -8.45 -3.25
CA ILE A 68 2.56 -8.38 -4.48
C ILE A 68 3.87 -7.63 -4.21
N GLY A 69 3.81 -6.49 -3.49
CA GLY A 69 5.00 -5.76 -3.06
C GLY A 69 5.94 -6.61 -2.19
N ALA A 70 5.39 -7.40 -1.28
CA ALA A 70 6.15 -8.35 -0.47
C ALA A 70 6.78 -9.46 -1.31
N ALA A 71 6.09 -9.96 -2.34
CA ALA A 71 6.65 -10.93 -3.28
C ALA A 71 7.84 -10.35 -4.06
N ILE A 72 7.70 -9.12 -4.54
CA ILE A 72 8.78 -8.38 -5.22
C ILE A 72 9.96 -8.15 -4.26
N GLY A 73 9.69 -7.70 -3.04
CA GLY A 73 10.73 -7.52 -2.02
C GLY A 73 11.46 -8.83 -1.70
N HIS A 74 10.71 -9.92 -1.54
CA HIS A 74 11.26 -11.24 -1.25
C HIS A 74 12.17 -11.75 -2.37
N THR A 75 11.80 -11.55 -3.64
CA THR A 75 12.67 -11.95 -4.78
C THR A 75 13.89 -11.06 -4.93
N LEU A 76 13.71 -9.75 -4.84
CA LEU A 76 14.79 -8.78 -5.05
C LEU A 76 15.82 -8.78 -3.91
N TYR A 77 15.40 -9.05 -2.67
CA TYR A 77 16.27 -9.12 -1.50
C TYR A 77 16.61 -10.56 -1.07
N ALA A 78 16.24 -11.58 -1.85
CA ALA A 78 16.57 -12.99 -1.57
C ALA A 78 18.05 -13.25 -1.21
N PRO A 79 19.05 -12.62 -1.86
CA PRO A 79 20.46 -12.82 -1.49
C PRO A 79 20.90 -12.08 -0.21
N GLY A 80 20.00 -11.36 0.47
CA GLY A 80 20.31 -10.56 1.67
C GLY A 80 21.19 -9.34 1.39
N LEU A 81 21.48 -9.07 0.12
CA LEU A 81 22.31 -7.97 -0.32
C LEU A 81 21.45 -6.73 -0.60
N PRO A 82 21.93 -5.52 -0.27
CA PRO A 82 21.24 -4.30 -0.67
C PRO A 82 21.18 -4.21 -2.20
N LEU A 83 19.99 -3.94 -2.76
CA LEU A 83 19.82 -3.77 -4.22
C LEU A 83 20.73 -2.69 -4.80
N ALA A 84 21.09 -1.69 -4.00
CA ALA A 84 21.95 -0.59 -4.40
C ALA A 84 23.24 -0.63 -3.58
N LYS A 85 24.39 -0.85 -4.24
CA LYS A 85 25.69 -0.52 -3.65
C LYS A 85 25.72 0.99 -3.37
N GLU A 86 26.28 1.40 -2.23
CA GLU A 86 26.20 2.78 -1.69
C GLU A 86 26.82 3.88 -2.57
N GLU A 87 27.36 3.51 -3.73
CA GLU A 87 28.12 4.38 -4.63
C GLU A 87 27.52 4.46 -6.05
N GLY A 88 26.49 3.64 -6.36
CA GLY A 88 25.93 3.53 -7.71
C GLY A 88 24.88 4.60 -8.07
N LEU A 89 24.62 4.77 -9.38
CA LEU A 89 23.53 5.63 -9.89
C LEU A 89 22.18 5.26 -9.27
N PHE A 90 21.92 3.96 -9.13
CA PHE A 90 20.70 3.45 -8.51
C PHE A 90 20.57 3.85 -7.02
N TYR A 91 21.66 3.90 -6.27
CA TYR A 91 21.66 4.39 -4.88
C TYR A 91 21.32 5.88 -4.82
N ARG A 92 21.92 6.70 -5.69
CA ARG A 92 21.65 8.14 -5.74
C ARG A 92 20.20 8.43 -6.10
N LEU A 93 19.63 7.69 -7.05
CA LEU A 93 18.24 7.86 -7.48
C LEU A 93 17.23 7.40 -6.41
N THR A 94 17.55 6.34 -5.67
CA THR A 94 16.68 5.81 -4.61
C THR A 94 16.85 6.51 -3.26
N ARG A 95 17.92 7.29 -3.06
CA ARG A 95 18.19 8.04 -1.82
C ARG A 95 17.00 8.88 -1.31
N PRO A 96 16.32 9.71 -2.12
CA PRO A 96 15.14 10.46 -1.65
C PRO A 96 13.99 9.53 -1.24
N ILE A 97 13.73 8.47 -2.02
CA ILE A 97 12.69 7.47 -1.74
C ILE A 97 12.97 6.75 -0.42
N ARG A 98 14.23 6.38 -0.16
CA ARG A 98 14.65 5.76 1.11
C ARG A 98 14.49 6.72 2.29
N PHE A 99 14.81 8.00 2.10
CA PHE A 99 14.62 9.02 3.14
C PHE A 99 13.14 9.19 3.50
N LEU A 100 12.27 9.31 2.49
CA LEU A 100 10.83 9.41 2.68
C LEU A 100 10.27 8.14 3.35
N GLY A 101 10.71 6.95 2.94
CA GLY A 101 10.32 5.69 3.56
C GLY A 101 10.73 5.58 5.04
N ARG A 102 11.92 6.06 5.42
CA ARG A 102 12.38 6.07 6.83
C ARG A 102 11.61 7.04 7.71
N HIS A 103 11.06 8.11 7.12
CA HIS A 103 10.24 9.11 7.81
C HIS A 103 8.77 9.02 7.38
N SER A 104 8.32 7.83 6.97
CA SER A 104 7.01 7.64 6.37
C SER A 104 5.89 8.13 7.27
N LEU A 105 6.01 7.98 8.60
CA LEU A 105 5.04 8.49 9.57
C LEU A 105 4.93 10.03 9.56
N TRP A 106 6.05 10.73 9.47
CA TRP A 106 6.05 12.20 9.39
C TRP A 106 5.50 12.68 8.05
N VAL A 107 5.91 12.03 6.95
CA VAL A 107 5.37 12.29 5.62
C VAL A 107 3.85 12.06 5.60
N TYR A 108 3.39 11.00 6.26
CA TYR A 108 1.99 10.68 6.43
C TYR A 108 1.23 11.73 7.25
N PHE A 109 1.76 12.25 8.35
CA PHE A 109 1.06 13.34 9.04
C PHE A 109 1.06 14.65 8.25
N ALA A 110 2.11 14.93 7.48
CA ALA A 110 2.23 16.15 6.70
C ALA A 110 1.36 16.14 5.43
N HIS A 111 1.15 14.99 4.78
CA HIS A 111 0.45 14.97 3.49
C HIS A 111 -1.02 15.43 3.60
N GLN A 112 -1.74 15.03 4.66
CA GLN A 112 -3.14 15.40 4.86
C GLN A 112 -3.36 16.94 4.85
N PRO A 113 -2.71 17.74 5.72
CA PRO A 113 -2.86 19.20 5.70
C PRO A 113 -2.32 19.84 4.42
N ILE A 114 -1.24 19.31 3.83
CA ILE A 114 -0.67 19.85 2.58
C ILE A 114 -1.66 19.71 1.42
N ILE A 115 -2.29 18.54 1.27
CA ILE A 115 -3.28 18.30 0.22
C ILE A 115 -4.49 19.20 0.41
N LEU A 116 -5.03 19.28 1.63
CA LEU A 116 -6.18 20.14 1.95
C LEU A 116 -5.86 21.61 1.68
N PHE A 117 -4.67 22.09 2.08
CA PHE A 117 -4.22 23.45 1.82
C PHE A 117 -4.07 23.73 0.32
N THR A 118 -3.52 22.78 -0.43
CA THR A 118 -3.37 22.90 -1.89
C THR A 118 -4.72 22.96 -2.58
N LEU A 119 -5.65 22.07 -2.22
CA LEU A 119 -7.02 22.08 -2.75
C LEU A 119 -7.74 23.39 -2.43
N TRP A 120 -7.57 23.93 -1.22
CA TRP A 120 -8.13 25.22 -0.83
C TRP A 120 -7.59 26.38 -1.68
N LEU A 121 -6.28 26.42 -1.93
CA LEU A 121 -5.66 27.42 -2.81
C LEU A 121 -6.16 27.32 -4.25
N LEU A 122 -6.22 26.12 -4.82
CA LEU A 122 -6.71 25.89 -6.18
C LEU A 122 -8.19 26.31 -6.32
N GLY A 123 -9.01 26.04 -5.30
CA GLY A 123 -10.39 26.51 -5.23
C GLY A 123 -10.49 28.04 -5.20
N LYS A 124 -9.65 28.72 -4.42
CA LYS A 124 -9.58 30.18 -4.38
C LYS A 124 -9.08 30.80 -5.70
N ALA A 125 -8.21 30.10 -6.42
CA ALA A 125 -7.73 30.50 -7.73
C ALA A 125 -8.78 30.35 -8.85
N GLY A 126 -9.97 29.81 -8.55
CA GLY A 126 -11.05 29.64 -9.53
C GLY A 126 -10.83 28.46 -10.49
N ILE A 127 -9.93 27.54 -10.19
CA ILE A 127 -9.67 26.36 -11.04
C ILE A 127 -10.87 25.39 -11.02
N PHE A 128 -11.65 25.41 -9.93
CA PHE A 128 -12.83 24.58 -9.71
C PHE A 128 -14.14 25.39 -9.65
N GLY A 129 -14.10 26.68 -10.04
CA GLY A 129 -15.22 27.62 -10.01
C GLY A 129 -15.70 28.00 -11.39
#